data_AF-A0A1G3YYN7-F1
#
_entry.id   AF-A0A1G3YYN7-F1
#
_cell.length_a   1.000
_cell.length_b   1.000
_cell.length_c   1.000
_cell.angle_alpha   90.00
_cell.angle_beta   90.00
_cell.angle_gamma   90.00
#
_symmetry.space_group_name_H-M   'P 1'
#
loop_
_entity.id
_entity.type
_entity.pdbx_description
1 polymer ?
#
loop_
_entity_poly.entity_id
_entity_poly.type
_entity_poly.pdbx_seq_one_letter_code
_entity_poly.pdbx_strand_id
1 'polypeptide(L)'
;MKRISNILALAILMLAIATSAQAEGAASGNPGSIAVEIENQTPCFLFGGYQLSVGVRYGRFRIRASTQDSGTADFEDNGIDDRDERFSRAYDDGSFSVTVDYFLNDYFFGYACLASNRWLVEDKDNSAGDHLRTLDAGLGLGLQYVFYKGLFIQLTGQVNFRERQSLIIQSSRYTVPGIDYSPGLRLGYQFR
;
A
#
# COMPACT_ATOMS: atom_id res chain seq x y z
N MET A 1 12.63 -21.40 8.81
CA MET A 1 12.72 -19.96 9.18
C MET A 1 11.54 -19.10 8.69
N LYS A 2 10.63 -19.59 7.83
CA LYS A 2 9.49 -18.80 7.29
C LYS A 2 8.33 -18.51 8.27
N ARG A 3 8.15 -19.31 9.33
CA ARG A 3 7.04 -19.11 10.29
C ARG A 3 7.27 -17.96 11.27
N ILE A 4 8.52 -17.58 11.53
CA ILE A 4 8.87 -16.58 12.55
C ILE A 4 8.53 -15.16 12.08
N SER A 5 8.65 -14.87 10.78
CA SER A 5 8.34 -13.54 10.20
C SER A 5 6.86 -13.17 10.30
N ASN A 6 5.97 -14.08 9.92
CA ASN A 6 4.52 -13.81 9.93
C ASN A 6 3.97 -13.73 11.36
N ILE A 7 4.53 -14.53 12.29
CA ILE A 7 4.18 -14.46 13.71
C ILE A 7 4.67 -13.13 14.31
N LEU A 8 5.85 -12.64 13.90
CA LEU A 8 6.37 -11.36 14.38
C LEU A 8 5.56 -10.17 13.85
N ALA A 9 5.18 -10.17 12.57
CA ALA A 9 4.31 -9.15 11.99
C ALA A 9 2.92 -9.14 12.64
N LEU A 10 2.34 -10.32 12.88
CA LEU A 10 1.07 -10.45 13.60
C LEU A 10 1.20 -10.03 15.07
N ALA A 11 2.33 -10.33 15.72
CA ALA A 11 2.61 -9.91 17.08
C ALA A 11 2.77 -8.39 17.19
N ILE A 12 3.43 -7.74 16.22
CA ILE A 12 3.55 -6.27 16.17
C ILE A 12 2.17 -5.64 15.93
N LEU A 13 1.36 -6.21 15.03
CA LEU A 13 -0.01 -5.75 14.78
C LEU A 13 -0.90 -5.90 16.02
N MET A 14 -0.82 -7.04 16.70
CA MET A 14 -1.54 -7.32 17.96
C MET A 14 -1.05 -6.41 19.10
N LEU A 15 0.25 -6.13 19.18
CA LEU A 15 0.81 -5.22 20.18
C LEU A 15 0.35 -3.79 19.93
N ALA A 16 0.28 -3.35 18.67
CA ALA A 16 -0.26 -2.04 18.31
C ALA A 16 -1.75 -1.91 18.73
N ILE A 17 -2.56 -2.94 18.48
CA ILE A 17 -3.97 -3.00 18.90
C ILE A 17 -4.11 -3.05 20.44
N ALA A 18 -3.25 -3.78 21.13
CA ALA A 18 -3.27 -3.87 22.60
C ALA A 18 -2.86 -2.53 23.25
N THR A 19 -1.84 -1.86 22.71
CA THR A 19 -1.43 -0.53 23.20
C THR A 19 -2.49 0.55 22.97
N SER A 20 -3.29 0.46 21.91
CA SER A 20 -4.42 1.38 21.70
C SER A 20 -5.57 1.13 22.66
N ALA A 21 -5.86 -0.14 22.98
CA ALA A 21 -6.91 -0.49 23.95
C ALA A 21 -6.58 -0.06 25.39
N GLN A 22 -5.29 -0.07 25.79
CA GLN A 22 -4.88 0.44 27.10
C GLN A 22 -4.78 1.97 27.17
N ALA A 23 -4.52 2.66 26.05
CA ALA A 23 -4.44 4.12 26.03
C ALA A 23 -5.80 4.81 26.23
N GLU A 24 -6.91 4.15 25.87
CA GLU A 24 -8.27 4.71 26.01
C GLU A 24 -8.93 4.45 27.38
N GLY A 25 -8.32 3.63 28.24
CA GLY A 25 -8.91 3.23 29.52
C GLY A 25 -8.87 4.28 30.64
N ALA A 26 -8.11 5.38 30.51
CA ALA A 26 -7.82 6.24 31.67
C ALA A 26 -8.15 7.74 31.52
N ALA A 27 -8.47 8.30 30.33
CA ALA A 27 -8.49 9.78 30.25
C ALA A 27 -9.42 10.50 29.25
N SER A 28 -10.08 9.87 28.27
CA SER A 28 -10.86 10.66 27.28
C SER A 28 -12.34 10.28 27.24
N GLY A 29 -13.15 10.96 28.06
CA GLY A 29 -14.61 10.89 28.08
C GLY A 29 -15.28 11.50 26.83
N ASN A 30 -14.83 11.15 25.63
CA ASN A 30 -15.50 11.44 24.37
C ASN A 30 -15.38 10.20 23.48
N PRO A 31 -16.47 9.60 22.99
CA PRO A 31 -16.36 8.47 22.06
C PRO A 31 -15.54 8.93 20.86
N GLY A 32 -14.45 8.22 20.56
CA GLY A 32 -13.56 8.58 19.46
C GLY A 32 -14.37 8.77 18.17
N SER A 33 -14.18 9.90 17.49
CA SER A 33 -14.93 10.20 16.27
C SER A 33 -14.68 9.09 15.24
N ILE A 34 -15.75 8.42 14.82
CA ILE A 34 -15.71 7.44 13.72
C ILE A 34 -15.95 8.19 12.42
N ALA A 35 -15.10 7.98 11.42
CA ALA A 35 -15.30 8.48 10.08
C ALA A 35 -15.07 7.38 9.05
N VAL A 36 -15.87 7.39 7.98
CA VAL A 36 -15.64 6.54 6.80
C VAL A 36 -14.87 7.38 5.79
N GLU A 37 -13.88 6.79 5.13
CA GLU A 37 -13.05 7.46 4.14
C GLU A 37 -13.04 6.65 2.83
N ILE A 38 -13.20 7.33 1.70
CA ILE A 38 -12.96 6.76 0.38
C ILE A 38 -11.82 7.57 -0.25
N GLU A 39 -10.83 6.90 -0.82
CA GLU A 39 -9.68 7.54 -1.44
C GLU A 39 -9.27 6.85 -2.74
N ASN A 40 -8.67 7.63 -3.63
CA ASN A 40 -8.09 7.16 -4.87
C ASN A 40 -6.64 7.64 -4.99
N GLN A 41 -5.72 6.72 -5.31
CA GLN A 41 -4.33 7.06 -5.59
C GLN A 41 -4.17 7.44 -7.07
N THR A 42 -4.00 8.75 -7.29
CA THR A 42 -4.17 9.42 -8.58
C THR A 42 -3.13 9.07 -9.66
N PRO A 43 -1.86 8.72 -9.36
CA PRO A 43 -0.89 8.39 -10.41
C PRO A 43 -1.33 7.25 -11.33
N CYS A 44 -1.99 6.20 -10.83
CA CYS A 44 -2.45 5.08 -11.68
C CYS A 44 -3.50 5.52 -12.72
N PHE A 45 -4.32 6.52 -12.38
CA PHE A 45 -5.34 7.04 -13.29
C PHE A 45 -4.75 7.68 -14.55
N LEU A 46 -3.55 8.27 -14.45
CA LEU A 46 -2.85 8.85 -15.60
C LEU A 46 -2.43 7.79 -16.64
N PHE A 47 -2.34 6.53 -16.23
CA PHE A 47 -1.97 5.40 -17.07
C PHE A 47 -3.15 4.47 -17.36
N GLY A 48 -4.38 4.94 -17.15
CA GLY A 48 -5.61 4.19 -17.41
C GLY A 48 -5.97 3.16 -16.32
N GLY A 49 -5.23 3.13 -15.21
CA GLY A 49 -5.51 2.27 -14.07
C GLY A 49 -6.38 2.94 -13.00
N TYR A 50 -6.49 2.27 -11.86
CA TYR A 50 -7.18 2.76 -10.67
C TYR A 50 -6.53 2.25 -9.38
N GLN A 51 -6.70 2.97 -8.29
CA GLN A 51 -6.48 2.42 -6.96
C GLN A 51 -7.53 3.02 -6.06
N LEU A 52 -8.37 2.18 -5.47
CA LEU A 52 -9.50 2.58 -4.64
C LEU A 52 -9.30 2.00 -3.24
N SER A 53 -9.40 2.84 -2.22
CA SER A 53 -9.45 2.39 -0.83
C SER A 53 -10.72 2.83 -0.15
N VAL A 54 -11.18 1.98 0.77
CA VAL A 54 -12.19 2.31 1.77
C VAL A 54 -11.57 2.15 3.15
N GLY A 55 -11.80 3.11 4.03
CA GLY A 55 -11.24 3.13 5.37
C GLY A 55 -12.23 3.53 6.45
N VAL A 56 -11.91 3.10 7.66
CA VAL A 56 -12.56 3.56 8.89
C VAL A 56 -11.50 4.20 9.76
N ARG A 57 -11.74 5.43 10.17
CA ARG A 57 -10.92 6.17 11.13
C ARG A 57 -11.61 6.19 12.48
N TYR A 58 -10.88 5.83 13.53
CA TYR A 58 -11.31 5.91 14.92
C TYR A 58 -10.22 6.62 15.73
N GLY A 59 -10.50 7.87 16.12
CA GLY A 59 -9.51 8.74 16.76
C GLY A 59 -8.27 8.96 15.89
N ARG A 60 -7.10 8.52 16.39
CA ARG A 60 -5.82 8.61 15.68
C ARG A 60 -5.52 7.41 14.78
N PHE A 61 -6.29 6.33 14.86
CA PHE A 61 -6.08 5.16 14.03
C PHE A 61 -6.96 5.21 12.80
N ARG A 62 -6.44 4.74 11.67
CA ARG A 62 -7.23 4.48 10.47
C ARG A 62 -6.86 3.12 9.90
N ILE A 63 -7.87 2.32 9.58
CA ILE A 63 -7.69 1.04 8.88
C ILE A 63 -8.28 1.20 7.49
N ARG A 64 -7.55 0.75 6.46
CA ARG A 64 -7.95 0.84 5.05
C ARG A 64 -7.81 -0.52 4.38
N ALA A 65 -8.75 -0.82 3.49
CA ALA A 65 -8.64 -1.89 2.52
C ALA A 65 -8.65 -1.28 1.12
N SER A 66 -7.78 -1.77 0.24
CA SER A 66 -7.57 -1.18 -1.08
C SER A 66 -7.47 -2.24 -2.16
N THR A 67 -7.94 -1.90 -3.35
CA THR A 67 -7.70 -2.64 -4.60
C THR A 67 -7.03 -1.73 -5.61
N GLN A 68 -6.22 -2.29 -6.50
CA GLN A 68 -5.53 -1.51 -7.52
C GLN A 68 -5.25 -2.27 -8.81
N ASP A 69 -5.13 -1.48 -9.86
CA ASP A 69 -4.70 -1.81 -11.22
C ASP A 69 -3.93 -0.59 -11.73
N SER A 70 -2.74 -0.77 -12.30
CA SER A 70 -1.95 0.37 -12.75
C SER A 70 -2.13 0.75 -14.21
N GLY A 71 -2.99 0.06 -14.95
CA GLY A 71 -3.10 0.18 -16.39
C GLY A 71 -1.75 -0.08 -17.05
N THR A 72 -1.26 0.88 -17.83
CA THR A 72 0.00 0.74 -18.58
C THR A 72 1.23 1.28 -17.85
N ALA A 73 1.13 1.67 -16.59
CA ALA A 73 2.28 2.17 -15.83
C ALA A 73 3.31 1.07 -15.56
N ASP A 74 4.58 1.39 -15.81
CA ASP A 74 5.72 0.54 -15.47
C ASP A 74 6.27 0.89 -14.07
N PHE A 75 6.28 -0.09 -13.19
CA PHE A 75 6.79 -0.01 -11.81
C PHE A 75 8.15 -0.71 -11.68
N GLU A 76 8.78 -1.14 -12.77
CA GLU A 76 10.11 -1.77 -12.69
C GLU A 76 11.16 -0.80 -12.14
N ASP A 77 11.11 0.47 -12.55
CA ASP A 77 12.02 1.52 -12.08
C ASP A 77 11.86 1.88 -10.59
N ASN A 78 10.78 1.43 -9.95
CA ASN A 78 10.59 1.61 -8.51
C ASN A 78 11.39 0.59 -7.69
N GLY A 79 11.88 -0.48 -8.32
CA GLY A 79 12.77 -1.47 -7.72
C GLY A 79 14.13 -0.88 -7.38
N ILE A 80 14.54 -1.01 -6.12
CA ILE A 80 15.81 -0.45 -5.63
C ILE A 80 16.96 -1.45 -5.82
N ASP A 81 16.71 -2.74 -5.63
CA ASP A 81 17.75 -3.74 -5.41
C ASP A 81 17.99 -4.70 -6.58
N ASP A 82 17.05 -4.85 -7.50
CA ASP A 82 17.13 -5.83 -8.61
C ASP A 82 16.18 -5.47 -9.75
N ARG A 83 16.46 -4.34 -10.43
CA ARG A 83 15.70 -3.89 -11.61
C ARG A 83 16.26 -4.49 -12.90
N ASP A 84 15.38 -4.86 -13.83
CA ASP A 84 15.76 -5.36 -15.15
C ASP A 84 15.13 -4.50 -16.26
N GLU A 85 15.96 -3.73 -16.97
CA GLU A 85 15.52 -2.81 -18.02
C GLU A 85 14.78 -3.50 -19.17
N ARG A 86 14.97 -4.82 -19.35
CA ARG A 86 14.29 -5.62 -20.36
C ARG A 86 12.81 -5.85 -20.05
N PHE A 87 12.43 -5.85 -18.78
CA PHE A 87 11.07 -6.14 -18.36
C PHE A 87 10.34 -4.86 -17.95
N SER A 88 9.02 -4.82 -18.16
CA SER A 88 8.11 -3.92 -17.45
C SER A 88 7.33 -4.71 -16.43
N ARG A 89 6.91 -4.03 -15.36
CA ARG A 89 6.08 -4.62 -14.32
C ARG A 89 4.93 -3.69 -13.95
N ALA A 90 3.70 -4.14 -14.15
CA ALA A 90 2.49 -3.39 -13.81
C ALA A 90 1.68 -4.12 -12.73
N TYR A 91 0.97 -3.38 -11.88
CA TYR A 91 -0.07 -3.95 -11.04
C TYR A 91 -1.27 -4.32 -11.90
N ASP A 92 -1.71 -5.58 -11.82
CA ASP A 92 -2.88 -6.09 -12.54
C ASP A 92 -4.07 -6.28 -11.59
N ASP A 93 -5.25 -6.41 -12.19
CA ASP A 93 -6.50 -6.64 -11.48
C ASP A 93 -6.40 -7.87 -10.55
N GLY A 94 -6.90 -7.70 -9.33
CA GLY A 94 -6.76 -8.64 -8.23
C GLY A 94 -5.58 -8.38 -7.28
N SER A 95 -4.92 -7.23 -7.39
CA SER A 95 -4.04 -6.71 -6.34
C SER A 95 -4.85 -6.10 -5.20
N PHE A 96 -4.60 -6.54 -3.97
CA PHE A 96 -5.35 -6.11 -2.78
C PHE A 96 -4.41 -5.82 -1.60
N SER A 97 -4.75 -4.83 -0.77
CA SER A 97 -3.99 -4.53 0.43
C SER A 97 -4.83 -4.11 1.62
N VAL A 98 -4.26 -4.28 2.81
CA VAL A 98 -4.78 -3.76 4.07
C VAL A 98 -3.72 -2.88 4.70
N THR A 99 -4.10 -1.68 5.11
CA THR A 99 -3.20 -0.70 5.72
C THR A 99 -3.74 -0.25 7.07
N VAL A 100 -2.84 -0.07 8.02
CA VAL A 100 -3.13 0.56 9.32
C VAL A 100 -2.27 1.82 9.45
N ASP A 101 -2.92 2.93 9.73
CA ASP A 101 -2.29 4.24 9.91
C ASP A 101 -2.44 4.71 11.35
N TYR A 102 -1.45 5.47 11.81
CA TYR A 102 -1.49 6.21 13.06
C TYR A 102 -1.15 7.68 12.80
N PHE A 103 -2.11 8.56 13.09
CA PHE A 103 -1.99 10.01 12.99
C PHE A 103 -1.23 10.55 14.21
N LEU A 104 -0.01 11.03 13.97
CA LEU A 104 0.84 11.67 14.98
C LEU A 104 0.30 13.07 15.34
N ASN A 105 -0.32 13.73 14.37
CA ASN A 105 -1.10 14.95 14.53
C ASN A 105 -2.20 14.98 13.44
N ASP A 106 -2.89 16.12 13.29
CA ASP A 106 -4.01 16.24 12.35
C ASP A 106 -3.63 16.10 10.87
N TYR A 107 -2.34 16.22 10.54
CA TYR A 107 -1.82 16.19 9.18
C TYR A 107 -0.89 15.02 8.91
N PHE A 108 0.01 14.72 9.84
CA PHE A 108 1.09 13.75 9.66
C PHE A 108 0.73 12.39 10.24
N PHE A 109 0.94 11.34 9.45
CA PHE A 109 0.69 9.96 9.84
C PHE A 109 1.79 9.02 9.37
N GLY A 110 2.03 7.97 10.14
CA GLY A 110 2.79 6.81 9.72
C GLY A 110 1.85 5.64 9.45
N TYR A 111 2.25 4.71 8.59
CA TYR A 111 1.43 3.55 8.27
C TYR A 111 2.24 2.29 7.96
N ALA A 112 1.58 1.15 8.17
CA ALA A 112 2.05 -0.16 7.78
C ALA A 112 1.01 -0.83 6.87
N CYS A 113 1.48 -1.50 5.82
CA CYS A 113 0.65 -2.13 4.81
C CYS A 113 1.04 -3.60 4.62
N LEU A 114 0.06 -4.46 4.40
CA LEU A 114 0.24 -5.79 3.84
C LEU A 114 -0.51 -5.86 2.53
N ALA A 115 0.17 -6.24 1.44
CA ALA A 115 -0.40 -6.28 0.11
C ALA A 115 -0.16 -7.64 -0.55
N SER A 116 -1.21 -8.21 -1.12
CA SER A 116 -1.13 -9.31 -2.08
C SER A 116 -1.17 -8.70 -3.48
N ASN A 117 -0.01 -8.55 -4.11
CA ASN A 117 0.10 -7.93 -5.42
C ASN A 117 0.10 -9.00 -6.51
N ARG A 118 -0.65 -8.74 -7.57
CA ARG A 118 -0.59 -9.49 -8.82
C ARG A 118 0.09 -8.60 -9.85
N TRP A 119 1.27 -9.00 -10.26
CA TRP A 119 2.08 -8.28 -11.24
C TRP A 119 1.86 -8.88 -12.62
N LEU A 120 1.56 -8.06 -13.59
CA LEU A 120 1.78 -8.38 -15.00
C LEU A 120 3.23 -8.01 -15.33
N VAL A 121 4.03 -9.00 -15.69
CA VAL A 121 5.42 -8.79 -16.11
C VAL A 121 5.50 -9.06 -17.59
N GLU A 122 6.02 -8.10 -18.34
CA GLU A 122 6.15 -8.20 -19.80
C GLU A 122 7.60 -8.00 -20.23
N ASP A 123 8.07 -8.82 -21.16
CA ASP A 123 9.34 -8.63 -21.86
C ASP A 123 9.13 -7.56 -22.94
N LYS A 124 9.84 -6.43 -22.80
CA LYS A 124 9.69 -5.26 -23.68
C LYS A 124 10.08 -5.57 -25.13
N ASP A 125 10.95 -6.56 -25.36
CA ASP A 125 11.48 -6.87 -26.69
C ASP A 125 10.48 -7.66 -27.56
N ASN A 126 9.62 -8.48 -26.95
CA ASN A 126 8.72 -9.38 -27.67
C ASN A 126 7.26 -9.34 -27.20
N SER A 127 6.95 -8.48 -26.22
CA SER A 127 5.63 -8.30 -25.61
C SER A 127 5.02 -9.58 -25.03
N ALA A 128 5.85 -10.59 -24.74
CA ALA A 128 5.41 -11.76 -24.01
C ALA A 128 5.29 -11.41 -22.52
N GLY A 129 4.17 -11.77 -21.92
CA GLY A 129 3.92 -11.49 -20.51
C GLY A 129 3.34 -12.67 -19.77
N ASP A 130 3.54 -12.68 -18.46
CA ASP A 130 2.94 -13.62 -17.54
C ASP A 130 2.78 -12.98 -16.15
N HIS A 131 2.00 -13.60 -15.28
CA HIS A 131 1.64 -13.04 -13.98
C HIS A 131 2.49 -13.60 -12.84
N LEU A 132 2.95 -12.70 -11.97
CA LEU A 132 3.63 -13.05 -10.72
C LEU A 132 2.81 -12.56 -9.52
N ARG A 133 2.53 -13.44 -8.55
CA ARG A 133 1.90 -13.04 -7.29
C ARG A 133 2.93 -12.92 -6.18
N THR A 134 2.95 -11.78 -5.51
CA THR A 134 3.81 -11.53 -4.34
C THR A 134 2.99 -11.15 -3.11
N LEU A 135 3.58 -11.38 -1.94
CA LEU A 135 3.10 -10.86 -0.67
C LEU A 135 4.11 -9.84 -0.17
N ASP A 136 3.66 -8.60 -0.05
CA ASP A 136 4.48 -7.44 0.24
C ASP A 136 4.12 -6.88 1.62
N ALA A 137 5.14 -6.48 2.37
CA ALA A 137 4.99 -5.71 3.59
C ALA A 137 5.54 -4.30 3.36
N GLY A 138 4.74 -3.28 3.64
CA GLY A 138 5.08 -1.88 3.41
C GLY A 138 5.13 -1.07 4.70
N LEU A 139 6.05 -0.11 4.77
CA LEU A 139 6.08 0.94 5.77
C LEU A 139 6.13 2.29 5.07
N GLY A 140 5.34 3.24 5.55
CA GLY A 140 5.25 4.55 4.91
C GLY A 140 4.89 5.68 5.84
N LEU A 141 5.02 6.88 5.30
CA LEU A 141 4.67 8.13 5.93
C LEU A 141 3.76 8.92 4.99
N GLY A 142 2.93 9.78 5.56
CA GLY A 142 2.05 10.63 4.79
C GLY A 142 1.69 11.94 5.47
N LEU A 143 1.32 12.90 4.63
CA LEU A 143 0.71 14.16 5.00
C LEU A 143 -0.69 14.20 4.42
N GLN A 144 -1.69 14.52 5.22
CA GLN A 144 -3.08 14.69 4.83
C GLN A 144 -3.53 16.12 5.10
N TYR A 145 -4.16 16.76 4.11
CA TYR A 145 -4.77 18.07 4.26
C TYR A 145 -6.23 18.02 3.83
N VAL A 146 -7.15 18.27 4.78
CA VAL A 146 -8.59 18.38 4.51
C VAL A 146 -8.88 19.83 4.12
N PHE A 147 -9.23 20.07 2.86
CA PHE A 147 -9.36 21.41 2.30
C PHE A 147 -10.82 21.89 2.17
N TYR A 148 -11.80 20.98 2.06
CA TYR A 148 -13.20 21.39 1.94
C TYR A 148 -14.18 20.28 2.32
N LYS A 149 -15.03 20.52 3.33
CA LYS A 149 -16.18 19.66 3.69
C LYS A 149 -15.91 18.14 3.60
N GLY A 150 -14.79 17.68 4.15
CA GLY A 150 -14.38 16.27 4.13
C GLY A 150 -13.46 15.86 2.97
N LEU A 151 -13.38 16.65 1.90
CA LEU A 151 -12.39 16.45 0.84
C LEU A 151 -10.98 16.67 1.37
N PHE A 152 -10.09 15.75 1.06
CA PHE A 152 -8.69 15.81 1.41
C PHE A 152 -7.77 15.40 0.27
N ILE A 153 -6.54 15.87 0.37
CA ILE A 153 -5.40 15.41 -0.42
C ILE A 153 -4.37 14.78 0.52
N GLN A 154 -3.71 13.72 0.05
CA GLN A 154 -2.58 13.13 0.74
C GLN A 154 -1.34 13.06 -0.16
N LEU A 155 -0.20 13.39 0.41
CA LEU A 155 1.10 13.05 -0.12
C LEU A 155 1.70 11.95 0.73
N THR A 156 2.07 10.83 0.12
CA THR A 156 2.59 9.66 0.83
C THR A 156 3.85 9.13 0.16
N GLY A 157 4.65 8.42 0.94
CA GLY A 157 5.75 7.61 0.43
C GLY A 157 5.85 6.34 1.25
N GLN A 158 6.10 5.22 0.60
CA GLN A 158 6.36 3.94 1.27
C GLN A 158 7.52 3.20 0.65
N VAL A 159 8.12 2.35 1.47
CA VAL A 159 9.02 1.30 1.03
C VAL A 159 8.31 -0.03 1.23
N ASN A 160 8.30 -0.86 0.20
CA ASN A 160 7.76 -2.21 0.22
C ASN A 160 8.89 -3.23 0.25
N PHE A 161 8.70 -4.29 1.01
CA PHE A 161 9.61 -5.42 1.13
C PHE A 161 8.87 -6.69 0.74
N ARG A 162 9.52 -7.56 -0.03
CA ARG A 162 8.95 -8.85 -0.44
C ARG A 162 10.02 -9.94 -0.55
N GLU A 163 9.59 -11.20 -0.52
CA GLU A 163 10.47 -12.32 -0.89
C GLU A 163 10.71 -12.27 -2.41
N ARG A 164 11.96 -12.40 -2.85
CA ARG A 164 12.28 -12.46 -4.27
C ARG A 164 11.70 -13.73 -4.89
N GLN A 165 11.00 -13.56 -6.01
CA GLN A 165 10.41 -14.63 -6.79
C GLN A 165 10.77 -14.40 -8.25
N SER A 166 10.98 -15.49 -8.98
CA SER A 166 11.31 -15.42 -10.41
C SER A 166 10.20 -16.00 -11.27
N LEU A 167 10.07 -15.46 -12.47
CA LEU A 167 9.17 -15.94 -13.53
C LEU A 167 10.01 -16.23 -14.77
N ILE A 168 9.62 -17.23 -15.57
CA ILE A 168 10.28 -17.52 -16.85
C ILE A 168 9.33 -17.08 -17.96
N ILE A 169 9.75 -16.06 -18.73
CA ILE A 169 9.01 -15.52 -19.87
C ILE A 169 9.81 -15.83 -21.13
N GLN A 170 9.28 -16.71 -21.99
CA GLN A 170 9.92 -17.12 -23.26
C GLN A 170 11.44 -17.39 -23.15
N SER A 171 11.86 -18.18 -22.16
CA SER A 171 13.26 -18.55 -21.86
C SER A 171 14.10 -17.50 -21.15
N SER A 172 13.55 -16.32 -20.87
CA SER A 172 14.21 -15.27 -20.10
C SER A 172 13.70 -15.30 -18.66
N ARG A 173 14.61 -15.19 -17.69
CA ARG A 173 14.26 -15.20 -16.27
C ARG A 173 14.10 -13.76 -15.80
N TYR A 174 12.90 -13.41 -15.38
CA TYR A 174 12.64 -12.21 -14.60
C TYR A 174 12.72 -12.53 -13.11
N THR A 175 13.24 -11.61 -12.29
CA THR A 175 13.19 -11.69 -10.83
C THR A 175 12.64 -10.38 -10.29
N VAL A 176 11.56 -10.44 -9.52
CA VAL A 176 10.98 -9.23 -8.95
C VAL A 176 11.92 -8.60 -7.92
N PRO A 177 12.07 -7.26 -7.90
CA PRO A 177 12.81 -6.56 -6.86
C PRO A 177 12.32 -6.95 -5.46
N GLY A 178 13.25 -7.09 -4.51
CA GLY A 178 12.93 -7.36 -3.11
C GLY A 178 12.49 -6.11 -2.36
N ILE A 179 12.89 -4.94 -2.84
CA ILE A 179 12.59 -3.64 -2.24
C ILE A 179 12.09 -2.67 -3.32
N ASP A 180 10.89 -2.12 -3.13
CA ASP A 180 10.36 -1.03 -3.98
C ASP A 180 10.16 0.25 -3.16
N TYR A 181 10.42 1.40 -3.78
CA TYR A 181 9.92 2.69 -3.29
C TYR A 181 8.68 3.12 -4.06
N SER A 182 7.67 3.65 -3.37
CA SER A 182 6.41 4.06 -3.99
C SER A 182 5.95 5.42 -3.47
N PRO A 183 6.17 6.51 -4.21
CA PRO A 183 5.53 7.78 -3.93
C PRO A 183 4.05 7.71 -4.27
N GLY A 184 3.23 8.44 -3.51
CA GLY A 184 1.78 8.44 -3.66
C GLY A 184 1.20 9.84 -3.55
N LEU A 185 0.25 10.13 -4.44
CA LEU A 185 -0.68 11.25 -4.34
C LEU A 185 -2.07 10.66 -4.26
N ARG A 186 -2.83 11.00 -3.22
CA ARG A 186 -4.20 10.49 -3.04
C ARG A 186 -5.18 11.63 -2.87
N LEU A 187 -6.36 11.46 -3.44
CA LEU A 187 -7.52 12.31 -3.20
C LEU A 187 -8.58 11.48 -2.52
N GLY A 188 -9.26 12.04 -1.53
CA GLY A 188 -10.30 11.31 -0.84
C GLY A 188 -11.34 12.19 -0.18
N TYR A 189 -12.34 11.53 0.37
CA TYR A 189 -13.45 12.14 1.08
C TYR A 189 -13.67 11.44 2.42
N GLN A 190 -13.74 12.24 3.48
CA GLN A 190 -14.06 11.81 4.83
C GLN A 190 -15.52 12.14 5.16
N PHE A 191 -16.34 11.10 5.35
CA PHE A 191 -17.70 11.21 5.87
C PHE A 191 -17.62 11.37 7.39
N ARG A 192 -18.14 12.50 7.90
CA ARG A 192 -18.20 12.84 9.33
C ARG A 192 -19.65 12.97 9.78
#